data_AF-A0A7C4S0K3-F1
#
_entry.id   AF-A0A7C4S0K3-F1
#
_cell.length_a   1.000
_cell.length_b   1.000
_cell.length_c   1.000
_cell.angle_alpha   90.00
_cell.angle_beta   90.00
_cell.angle_gamma   90.00
#
_symmetry.space_group_name_H-M   'P 1'
#
loop_
_entity.id
_entity.type
_entity.pdbx_description
1 polymer ?
#
loop_
_entity_poly.entity_id
_entity_poly.type
_entity_poly.pdbx_seq_one_letter_code
_entity_poly.pdbx_strand_id
1 'polypeptide(L)'
;MGIKFFPLNFKWMKNLTERGIRLRRILTDMGFNVIETYPGGAQQILGLPRVKKGKEYLRLKLKEIFDLNGDINNEKLTPHEIDAVTCAVVGRLYLEGNYIAIGDPDEMVMILPKPRLLN
;
A
#
# COMPACT_ATOMS: atom_id res chain seq x y z
N MET A 1 -9.22 10.31 -9.68
CA MET A 1 -8.44 9.06 -9.82
C MET A 1 -9.41 7.88 -9.79
N GLY A 2 -9.57 7.12 -10.87
CA GLY A 2 -10.54 6.01 -10.99
C GLY A 2 -10.15 4.73 -10.21
N ILE A 3 -9.71 4.88 -8.95
CA ILE A 3 -9.28 3.77 -8.10
C ILE A 3 -10.52 3.14 -7.45
N LYS A 4 -10.83 1.90 -7.83
CA LYS A 4 -11.94 1.14 -7.22
C LYS A 4 -11.53 0.58 -5.85
N PHE A 5 -12.31 0.90 -4.82
CA PHE A 5 -12.24 0.35 -3.48
C PHE A 5 -13.56 -0.34 -3.11
N PHE A 6 -13.53 -1.21 -2.10
CA PHE A 6 -14.75 -1.88 -1.61
C PHE A 6 -15.55 -0.93 -0.69
N PRO A 7 -16.89 -0.96 -0.76
CA PRO A 7 -17.72 -0.17 0.14
C PRO A 7 -17.46 -0.48 1.62
N LEU A 8 -17.28 0.55 2.45
CA LEU A 8 -17.03 0.42 3.89
C LEU A 8 -18.21 -0.22 4.66
N ASN A 9 -19.43 -0.09 4.13
CA ASN A 9 -20.64 -0.64 4.73
C ASN A 9 -20.75 -2.17 4.63
N PHE A 10 -19.81 -2.85 3.95
CA PHE A 10 -19.76 -4.31 3.95
C PHE A 10 -19.29 -4.85 5.30
N LYS A 11 -19.97 -5.86 5.85
CA LYS A 11 -19.70 -6.40 7.20
C LYS A 11 -18.24 -6.83 7.38
N TRP A 12 -17.63 -7.46 6.38
CA TRP A 12 -16.23 -7.86 6.43
C TRP A 12 -15.27 -6.66 6.35
N MET A 13 -15.65 -5.59 5.65
CA MET A 13 -14.86 -4.36 5.57
C MET A 13 -14.86 -3.66 6.93
N LYS A 14 -16.02 -3.58 7.61
CA LYS A 14 -16.09 -3.04 8.97
C LYS A 14 -15.12 -3.75 9.92
N ASN A 15 -15.14 -5.09 9.93
CA ASN A 15 -14.23 -5.88 10.77
C ASN A 15 -12.74 -5.63 10.39
N LEU A 16 -12.45 -5.45 9.10
CA LEU A 16 -11.08 -5.18 8.64
C LEU A 16 -10.62 -3.78 9.07
N THR A 17 -11.49 -2.77 8.95
CA THR A 17 -11.24 -1.40 9.39
C THR A 17 -11.04 -1.32 10.90
N GLU A 18 -11.89 -1.96 11.69
CA GLU A 18 -11.74 -2.02 13.16
C GLU A 18 -10.39 -2.66 13.57
N ARG A 19 -9.97 -3.72 12.87
CA ARG A 19 -8.65 -4.33 13.07
C ARG A 19 -7.52 -3.36 12.73
N GLY A 20 -7.63 -2.60 11.64
CA GLY A 20 -6.67 -1.57 11.26
C GLY A 20 -6.54 -0.48 12.33
N ILE A 21 -7.66 0.03 12.84
CA ILE A 21 -7.70 1.02 13.92
C ILE A 21 -7.01 0.48 15.18
N ARG A 22 -7.28 -0.78 15.55
CA ARG A 22 -6.62 -1.41 16.71
C ARG A 22 -5.12 -1.55 16.51
N LEU A 23 -4.67 -2.01 15.34
CA LEU A 23 -3.24 -2.14 15.02
C LEU A 23 -2.53 -0.79 15.03
N ARG A 24 -3.16 0.25 14.48
CA ARG A 24 -2.63 1.62 14.55
C ARG A 24 -2.36 2.03 15.98
N ARG A 25 -3.35 1.89 16.88
CA ARG A 25 -3.18 2.23 18.30
C ARG A 25 -1.99 1.50 18.92
N ILE A 26 -1.92 0.17 18.77
CA ILE A 26 -0.83 -0.65 19.32
C ILE A 26 0.55 -0.17 18.80
N LEU A 27 0.69 0.02 17.50
CA LEU A 27 1.96 0.43 16.90
C LEU A 27 2.34 1.87 17.29
N THR A 28 1.36 2.77 17.38
CA THR A 28 1.59 4.14 17.84
C THR A 28 2.00 4.18 19.31
N ASP A 29 1.37 3.36 20.18
CA ASP A 29 1.74 3.24 21.60
C ASP A 29 3.15 2.67 21.79
N MET A 30 3.64 1.88 20.82
CA MET A 30 5.03 1.41 20.76
C MET A 30 6.02 2.47 20.24
N GLY A 31 5.55 3.67 19.87
CA GLY A 31 6.37 4.77 19.36
C GLY A 31 6.60 4.76 17.85
N PHE A 32 5.91 3.91 17.08
CA PHE A 32 6.01 3.93 15.63
C PHE A 32 5.15 5.05 15.02
N ASN A 33 5.68 5.70 13.99
CA ASN A 33 4.87 6.50 13.08
C ASN A 33 4.05 5.57 12.18
N VAL A 34 2.72 5.68 12.23
CA VAL A 34 1.81 4.81 11.48
C VAL A 34 1.10 5.61 10.40
N ILE A 35 1.23 5.17 9.15
CA ILE A 35 0.51 5.71 7.99
C ILE A 35 -0.51 4.70 7.46
N GLU A 36 -1.56 5.21 6.81
CA GLU A 36 -2.56 4.39 6.12
C GLU A 36 -2.26 4.36 4.62
N THR A 37 -2.41 3.19 4.00
CA THR A 37 -2.23 3.04 2.55
C THR A 37 -3.11 1.93 1.97
N TYR A 38 -3.19 1.88 0.64
CA TYR A 38 -3.95 0.90 -0.12
C TYR A 38 -3.10 0.30 -1.25
N PRO A 39 -2.66 -0.97 -1.16
CA PRO A 39 -1.70 -1.54 -2.12
C PRO A 39 -2.25 -1.58 -3.55
N GLY A 40 -3.53 -1.90 -3.72
CA GLY A 40 -4.16 -1.91 -5.05
C GLY A 40 -4.24 -0.54 -5.70
N GLY A 41 -4.33 0.53 -4.91
CA GLY A 41 -4.30 1.92 -5.38
C GLY A 41 -2.88 2.35 -5.71
N ALA A 42 -1.92 2.01 -4.85
CA ALA A 42 -0.51 2.27 -5.08
C ALA A 42 0.01 1.57 -6.34
N GLN A 43 -0.30 0.28 -6.54
CA GLN A 43 0.01 -0.49 -7.75
C GLN A 43 -0.51 0.24 -9.00
N GLN A 44 -1.78 0.68 -8.96
CA GLN A 44 -2.41 1.37 -10.08
C GLN A 44 -1.75 2.72 -10.38
N ILE A 45 -1.37 3.49 -9.36
CA ILE A 45 -0.67 4.79 -9.54
C ILE A 45 0.74 4.59 -10.10
N LEU A 46 1.43 3.53 -9.68
CA LEU A 46 2.77 3.17 -10.17
C LEU A 46 2.76 2.55 -11.58
N GLY A 47 1.58 2.38 -12.20
CA GLY A 47 1.46 1.73 -13.51
C GLY A 47 1.72 0.22 -13.48
N LEU A 48 1.59 -0.40 -12.30
CA LEU A 48 1.81 -1.82 -12.08
C LEU A 48 0.47 -2.59 -12.13
N PRO A 49 0.47 -3.88 -12.53
CA PRO A 49 -0.75 -4.68 -12.43
C PRO A 49 -1.18 -4.81 -10.96
N ARG A 50 -2.49 -4.98 -10.74
CA ARG A 50 -2.97 -5.43 -9.43
C ARG A 50 -2.46 -6.84 -9.16
N VAL A 51 -2.14 -7.16 -7.91
CA VAL A 51 -1.58 -8.49 -7.55
C VAL A 51 -2.39 -9.67 -8.09
N LYS A 52 -3.73 -9.57 -8.07
CA LYS A 52 -4.65 -10.60 -8.58
C LYS A 52 -4.58 -10.82 -10.09
N LYS A 53 -4.05 -9.86 -10.86
CA LYS A 53 -3.96 -9.91 -12.33
C LYS A 53 -2.58 -10.31 -12.83
N GLY A 54 -1.56 -10.36 -11.97
CA GLY A 54 -0.19 -10.61 -12.40
C GLY A 54 0.79 -10.60 -11.23
N LYS A 55 0.64 -11.55 -10.31
CA LYS A 55 1.44 -11.67 -9.07
C LYS A 55 2.94 -11.61 -9.34
N GLU A 56 3.40 -12.46 -10.25
CA GLU A 56 4.82 -12.62 -10.53
C GLU A 56 5.41 -11.40 -11.26
N TYR A 57 4.69 -10.88 -12.25
CA TYR A 57 5.10 -9.66 -12.93
C TYR A 57 5.14 -8.46 -11.97
N LEU A 58 4.19 -8.32 -11.05
CA LEU A 58 4.21 -7.31 -10.00
C LEU A 58 5.44 -7.45 -9.10
N ARG A 59 5.73 -8.67 -8.63
CA ARG A 59 6.89 -8.98 -7.77
C ARG A 59 8.19 -8.54 -8.43
N LEU A 60 8.41 -8.95 -9.68
CA LEU A 60 9.60 -8.60 -10.45
C LEU A 60 9.70 -7.09 -10.70
N LYS A 61 8.59 -6.43 -11.05
CA LYS A 61 8.60 -4.98 -11.27
C LYS A 61 8.82 -4.16 -10.00
N LEU A 62 8.24 -4.55 -8.87
CA LEU A 62 8.54 -3.92 -7.58
C LEU A 62 10.03 -4.07 -7.24
N LYS A 63 10.59 -5.27 -7.46
CA LYS A 63 12.01 -5.53 -7.25
C LYS A 63 12.89 -4.64 -8.13
N GLU A 64 12.61 -4.60 -9.44
CA GLU A 64 13.38 -3.84 -10.44
C GLU A 64 13.31 -2.32 -10.20
N ILE A 65 12.10 -1.76 -10.01
CA ILE A 65 11.89 -0.31 -9.94
C ILE A 65 12.45 0.30 -8.65
N PHE A 66 12.35 -0.44 -7.54
CA PHE A 66 12.72 0.06 -6.20
C PHE A 66 14.03 -0.53 -5.67
N ASP A 67 14.74 -1.31 -6.49
CA ASP A 67 15.99 -1.99 -6.16
C ASP A 67 15.90 -2.80 -4.86
N LEU A 68 14.88 -3.67 -4.79
CA LEU A 68 14.58 -4.46 -3.59
C LEU A 68 15.37 -5.77 -3.56
N ASN A 69 15.69 -6.23 -2.35
CA ASN A 69 16.35 -7.51 -2.11
C ASN A 69 15.74 -8.23 -0.89
N GLY A 70 16.15 -9.47 -0.61
CA GLY A 70 15.63 -10.27 0.50
C GLY A 70 14.44 -11.14 0.11
N ASP A 71 13.37 -11.16 0.92
CA ASP A 71 12.19 -12.02 0.73
C ASP A 71 11.52 -11.84 -0.64
N ILE A 72 11.62 -10.63 -1.22
CA ILE A 72 11.09 -10.34 -2.55
C ILE A 72 11.69 -11.25 -3.64
N ASN A 73 12.85 -11.86 -3.40
CA ASN A 73 13.46 -12.83 -4.32
C ASN A 73 12.73 -14.18 -4.35
N ASN A 74 11.93 -14.48 -3.33
CA ASN A 74 11.19 -15.72 -3.24
C ASN A 74 9.97 -15.71 -4.17
N GLU A 75 9.95 -16.59 -5.16
CA GLU A 75 8.84 -16.72 -6.11
C GLU A 75 7.55 -17.27 -5.47
N LYS A 76 7.68 -17.87 -4.27
CA LYS A 76 6.58 -18.45 -3.50
C LYS A 76 5.79 -17.44 -2.67
N LEU A 77 6.18 -16.16 -2.65
CA LEU A 77 5.40 -15.13 -1.95
C LEU A 77 3.93 -15.16 -2.36
N THR A 78 3.06 -15.11 -1.38
CA THR A 78 1.61 -15.05 -1.54
C THR A 78 1.20 -13.68 -2.06
N PRO A 79 -0.02 -13.56 -2.63
CA PRO A 79 -0.55 -12.25 -3.02
C PRO A 79 -0.58 -11.23 -1.88
N HIS A 80 -0.85 -11.67 -0.64
CA HIS A 80 -0.90 -10.81 0.53
C HIS A 80 0.49 -10.30 0.94
N GLU A 81 1.53 -11.14 0.85
CA GLU A 81 2.90 -10.71 1.11
C GLU A 81 3.41 -9.72 0.05
N ILE A 82 3.00 -9.88 -1.22
CA ILE A 82 3.34 -8.91 -2.27
C ILE A 82 2.59 -7.59 -2.10
N ASP A 83 1.34 -7.63 -1.65
CA ASP A 83 0.63 -6.42 -1.21
C ASP A 83 1.34 -5.75 -0.02
N ALA A 84 1.87 -6.53 0.93
CA ALA A 84 2.65 -5.99 2.04
C ALA A 84 3.96 -5.32 1.57
N VAL A 85 4.67 -5.91 0.61
CA VAL A 85 5.83 -5.27 -0.02
C VAL A 85 5.43 -3.97 -0.72
N THR A 86 4.28 -3.95 -1.41
CA THR A 86 3.75 -2.72 -2.02
C THR A 86 3.53 -1.64 -0.94
N CYS A 87 2.94 -1.98 0.20
CA CYS A 87 2.75 -1.05 1.32
C CYS A 87 4.10 -0.55 1.88
N ALA A 88 5.10 -1.42 1.99
CA ALA A 88 6.43 -1.04 2.45
C ALA A 88 7.11 -0.05 1.48
N VAL A 89 6.94 -0.24 0.17
CA VAL A 89 7.38 0.72 -0.85
C VAL A 89 6.71 2.08 -0.66
N VAL A 90 5.40 2.12 -0.38
CA VAL A 90 4.72 3.39 -0.07
C VAL A 90 5.29 4.02 1.21
N GLY A 91 5.59 3.21 2.24
CA GLY A 91 6.26 3.68 3.45
C GLY A 91 7.60 4.35 3.17
N ARG A 92 8.43 3.75 2.30
CA ARG A 92 9.68 4.36 1.84
C ARG A 92 9.43 5.69 1.11
N LEU A 93 8.50 5.72 0.16
CA LEU A 93 8.17 6.94 -0.59
C LEU A 93 7.62 8.06 0.30
N TYR A 94 6.89 7.72 1.37
CA TYR A 94 6.45 8.67 2.38
C TYR A 94 7.63 9.34 3.09
N LEU A 95 8.62 8.55 3.54
CA LEU A 95 9.83 9.07 4.18
C LEU A 95 10.67 9.95 3.23
N GLU A 96 10.64 9.64 1.93
CA GLU A 96 11.33 10.43 0.88
C GLU A 96 10.54 11.68 0.43
N GLY A 97 9.32 11.92 0.95
CA GLY A 97 8.47 13.04 0.50
C GLY A 97 7.83 12.85 -0.89
N ASN A 98 7.87 11.63 -1.43
CA ASN A 98 7.40 11.24 -2.76
C ASN A 98 5.97 10.66 -2.74
N TYR A 99 5.06 11.31 -2.01
CA TYR A 99 3.69 10.84 -1.81
C TYR A 99 2.63 11.92 -2.04
N ILE A 100 1.38 11.49 -2.18
CA ILE A 100 0.18 12.31 -2.02
C ILE A 100 -0.61 11.79 -0.82
N ALA A 101 -1.21 12.72 -0.07
CA ALA A 101 -2.19 12.42 0.96
C ALA A 101 -3.59 12.71 0.41
N ILE A 102 -4.51 11.76 0.57
CA ILE A 102 -5.91 11.92 0.20
C ILE A 102 -6.81 11.56 1.39
N GLY A 103 -7.93 12.27 1.52
CA GLY A 103 -8.86 12.09 2.63
C GLY A 103 -8.95 13.34 3.50
N ASP A 104 -9.57 13.18 4.65
CA ASP A 104 -9.78 14.26 5.61
C ASP A 104 -8.60 14.36 6.59
N PRO A 105 -7.93 15.51 6.72
CA PRO A 105 -6.86 15.73 7.71
C PRO A 105 -7.33 15.63 9.16
N ASP A 106 -8.60 15.90 9.45
CA ASP A 106 -9.17 15.74 10.80
C ASP A 106 -9.39 14.25 11.15
N GLU A 107 -9.37 13.38 10.13
CA GLU A 107 -9.33 11.93 10.28
C GLU A 107 -7.91 11.38 9.98
N MET A 108 -7.81 10.23 9.32
CA MET A 108 -6.54 9.72 8.81
C MET A 108 -6.52 9.87 7.29
N VAL A 109 -5.45 10.49 6.79
CA VAL A 109 -5.22 10.56 5.35
C VAL A 109 -4.58 9.26 4.85
N MET A 110 -5.04 8.81 3.69
CA MET A 110 -4.42 7.72 2.96
C MET A 110 -3.22 8.24 2.18
N ILE A 111 -2.07 7.61 2.40
CA ILE A 111 -0.82 7.89 1.73
C ILE A 111 -0.69 7.00 0.49
N LEU A 112 -0.46 7.63 -0.66
CA LEU A 112 -0.26 6.97 -1.94
C LEU A 112 0.98 7.54 -2.64
N PRO A 113 1.61 6.78 -3.57
CA PRO A 113 2.71 7.31 -4.38
C PRO A 113 2.30 8.59 -5.12
N LYS A 114 3.24 9.52 -5.32
CA LYS A 114 3.02 10.59 -6.31
C LYS A 114 2.83 9.95 -7.69
N PRO A 115 1.77 10.32 -8.44
CA PRO A 115 1.65 9.91 -9.83
C PRO A 115 2.88 10.37 -10.59
N ARG A 116 3.49 9.49 -11.39
CA ARG A 116 4.43 9.97 -12.42
C ARG A 116 3.64 10.90 -13.33
N LEU A 117 4.07 12.16 -13.43
CA LEU A 117 3.65 13.01 -14.54
C LEU A 117 4.12 12.28 -15.80
N LEU A 118 3.17 11.79 -16.58
CA LEU A 118 3.48 11.36 -17.95
C LEU A 118 3.82 12.66 -18.69
N ASN A 119 5.11 12.86 -18.95
CA ASN A 119 5.58 13.82 -19.94
C ASN A 119 5.36 13.22 -21.33
#